data_AF-A0A822EJV9-F1
#
_entry.id   AF-A0A822EJV9-F1
#
_cell.length_a   1.000
_cell.length_b   1.000
_cell.length_c   1.000
_cell.angle_alpha   90.00
_cell.angle_beta   90.00
_cell.angle_gamma   90.00
#
_symmetry.space_group_name_H-M   'P 1'
#
loop_
_entity.id
_entity.type
_entity.pdbx_description
1 polymer ?
#
loop_
_entity_poly.entity_id
_entity_poly.type
_entity_poly.pdbx_seq_one_letter_code
_entity_poly.pdbx_strand_id
1 'polypeptide(L)'
;MSILAEFPNNTLSNVSNKYNSMANSVKSLYKKKEGSQNLATTINRIQTLIKLVKGPGVHPVGYMSTVGFEYTGNGDTARCKDCGLEVSNWTLDMNPFTIHSKSQPNCPFIRSIIP
;
A
#
# COMPACT_ATOMS: atom_id res chain seq x y z
N MET A 1 17.96 37.14 -6.32
CA MET A 1 16.50 37.37 -6.47
C MET A 1 15.86 36.01 -6.70
N SER A 2 15.23 35.45 -5.66
CA SER A 2 14.68 34.09 -5.68
C SER A 2 13.46 34.02 -6.60
N ILE A 3 13.46 33.07 -7.53
CA ILE A 3 12.27 32.73 -8.32
C ILE A 3 11.40 31.85 -7.44
N LEU A 4 10.31 32.41 -6.91
CA LEU A 4 9.22 31.60 -6.36
C LEU A 4 8.53 30.96 -7.58
N ALA A 5 8.67 29.64 -7.73
CA ALA A 5 7.88 28.89 -8.69
C ALA A 5 6.42 28.91 -8.21
N GLU A 6 5.57 29.68 -8.87
CA GLU A 6 4.13 29.63 -8.67
C GLU A 6 3.62 28.26 -9.14
N PHE A 7 3.25 27.38 -8.20
CA PHE A 7 2.59 26.13 -8.52
C PHE A 7 1.17 26.44 -9.04
N PRO A 8 0.74 25.83 -10.16
CA PRO A 8 -0.57 26.12 -10.72
C PRO A 8 -1.70 25.71 -9.74
N ASN A 9 -2.52 26.69 -9.36
CA ASN A 9 -3.68 26.60 -8.44
C ASN A 9 -4.74 25.52 -8.80
N ASN A 10 -4.62 24.92 -10.00
CA ASN A 10 -5.41 23.80 -10.49
C ASN A 10 -5.09 22.47 -9.76
N THR A 11 -3.86 22.32 -9.25
CA THR A 11 -3.39 21.03 -8.71
C THR A 11 -4.08 20.67 -7.38
N LEU A 12 -4.27 21.65 -6.49
CA LEU A 12 -4.90 21.45 -5.17
C LEU A 12 -6.41 21.18 -5.26
N SER A 13 -7.13 21.84 -6.17
CA SER A 13 -8.56 21.61 -6.36
C SER A 13 -8.82 20.23 -6.94
N ASN A 14 -7.99 19.75 -7.87
CA ASN A 14 -8.10 18.41 -8.44
C ASN A 14 -7.78 17.29 -7.43
N VAL A 15 -6.79 17.50 -6.56
CA VAL A 15 -6.48 16.56 -5.46
C VAL A 15 -7.60 16.54 -4.42
N SER A 16 -8.12 17.70 -4.02
CA SER A 16 -9.23 17.83 -3.08
C SER A 16 -10.52 17.19 -3.63
N ASN A 17 -10.82 17.40 -4.91
CA ASN A 17 -11.97 16.80 -5.57
C ASN A 17 -11.87 15.27 -5.67
N LYS A 18 -10.68 14.75 -5.97
CA LYS A 18 -10.42 13.30 -5.99
C LYS A 18 -10.54 12.69 -4.59
N TYR A 19 -10.03 13.38 -3.57
CA TYR A 19 -10.16 12.97 -2.18
C TYR A 19 -11.63 12.96 -1.71
N ASN A 20 -12.39 14.01 -2.03
CA ASN A 20 -13.81 14.11 -1.67
C ASN A 20 -14.66 13.07 -2.40
N SER A 21 -14.36 12.79 -3.68
CA SER A 21 -15.00 11.73 -4.45
C SER A 21 -14.77 10.35 -3.81
N MET A 22 -13.51 10.03 -3.46
CA MET A 22 -13.15 8.81 -2.73
C MET A 22 -13.85 8.74 -1.36
N ALA A 23 -13.84 9.82 -0.58
CA ALA A 23 -14.46 9.89 0.74
C ALA A 23 -15.97 9.67 0.67
N ASN A 24 -16.65 10.20 -0.35
CA ASN A 24 -18.09 9.98 -0.57
C ASN A 24 -18.39 8.54 -0.98
N SER A 25 -17.55 7.92 -1.80
CA SER A 25 -17.63 6.48 -2.11
C SER A 25 -17.43 5.62 -0.86
N VAL A 26 -16.55 6.01 0.07
CA VAL A 26 -16.36 5.29 1.35
C VAL A 26 -17.53 5.52 2.31
N LYS A 27 -18.09 6.74 2.35
CA LYS A 27 -19.23 7.09 3.21
C LYS A 27 -20.50 6.33 2.83
N SER A 28 -20.69 6.03 1.54
CA SER A 28 -21.82 5.21 1.07
C SER A 28 -21.66 3.73 1.43
N LEU A 29 -20.43 3.21 1.50
CA LEU A 29 -20.15 1.86 1.99
C LEU A 29 -20.49 1.68 3.48
N TYR A 30 -20.50 2.77 4.26
CA TYR A 30 -20.77 2.75 5.70
C TYR A 30 -22.26 2.95 6.07
N LYS A 31 -23.17 3.24 5.13
CA LYS A 31 -24.56 3.68 5.45
C LYS A 31 -25.67 2.60 5.32
N LYS A 32 -25.36 1.30 5.43
CA LYS A 32 -26.37 0.21 5.51
C LYS A 32 -25.74 -0.95 6.31
N LYS A 33 -26.32 -1.54 7.37
CA LYS A 33 -27.71 -1.94 7.60
C LYS A 33 -27.91 -2.30 9.10
N GLU A 34 -28.94 -1.75 9.75
CA GLU A 34 -29.59 -2.41 10.89
C GLU A 34 -30.31 -3.65 10.33
N GLY A 35 -29.84 -4.83 10.71
CA GLY A 35 -30.37 -6.09 10.23
C GLY A 35 -29.41 -7.22 10.54
N SER A 36 -29.74 -7.95 11.60
CA SER A 36 -29.13 -9.18 12.12
C SER A 36 -28.00 -9.74 11.24
N GLN A 37 -26.76 -9.38 11.56
CA GLN A 37 -25.61 -10.10 11.01
C GLN A 37 -25.64 -11.48 11.63
N ASN A 38 -25.78 -12.53 10.82
CA ASN A 38 -25.64 -13.87 11.37
C ASN A 38 -24.24 -13.99 12.01
N LEU A 39 -24.19 -14.61 13.18
CA LEU A 39 -22.96 -14.72 13.99
C LEU A 39 -21.78 -15.25 13.14
N ALA A 40 -22.06 -16.13 12.17
CA ALA A 40 -21.09 -16.66 11.22
C ALA A 40 -20.44 -15.60 10.29
N THR A 41 -21.20 -14.64 9.75
CA THR A 41 -20.63 -13.59 8.87
C THR A 41 -19.77 -12.63 9.68
N THR A 42 -20.20 -12.27 10.89
CA THR A 42 -19.40 -11.42 11.80
C THR A 42 -18.11 -12.10 12.20
N ILE A 43 -18.15 -13.40 12.53
CA ILE A 43 -16.97 -14.21 12.84
C ILE A 43 -16.02 -14.27 11.63
N ASN A 44 -16.52 -14.53 10.41
CA ASN A 44 -15.68 -14.59 9.22
C ASN A 44 -14.99 -13.24 8.92
N ARG A 45 -15.68 -12.12 9.15
CA ARG A 45 -15.09 -10.78 9.02
C ARG A 45 -14.01 -10.54 10.06
N ILE A 46 -14.25 -10.88 11.32
CA ILE A 46 -13.26 -10.77 12.40
C ILE A 46 -12.04 -11.64 12.10
N GLN A 47 -12.23 -12.89 11.66
CA GLN A 47 -11.14 -13.79 11.27
C GLN A 47 -10.32 -13.24 10.10
N THR A 48 -10.98 -12.63 9.11
CA THR A 48 -10.30 -11.99 7.98
C THR A 48 -9.49 -10.78 8.46
N LEU A 49 -10.05 -9.93 9.33
CA LEU A 49 -9.35 -8.79 9.90
C LEU A 49 -8.16 -9.24 10.76
N ILE A 50 -8.30 -10.27 11.59
CA ILE A 50 -7.20 -10.83 12.38
C ILE A 50 -6.08 -11.33 11.47
N LYS A 51 -6.39 -11.97 10.34
CA LYS A 51 -5.37 -12.37 9.34
C LYS A 51 -4.66 -11.17 8.71
N LEU A 52 -5.39 -10.09 8.42
CA LEU A 52 -4.81 -8.86 7.87
C LEU A 52 -3.93 -8.11 8.88
N VAL A 53 -4.30 -8.13 10.16
CA VAL A 53 -3.50 -7.58 11.27
C VAL A 53 -2.28 -8.46 11.57
N LYS A 54 -2.39 -9.78 11.34
CA LYS A 54 -1.27 -10.75 11.36
C LYS A 54 -0.64 -10.92 9.98
N GLY A 55 -0.50 -9.84 9.23
CA GLY A 55 0.24 -9.87 7.96
C GLY A 55 1.64 -10.45 8.17
N PRO A 56 2.26 -11.00 7.12
CA PRO A 56 3.59 -11.60 7.22
C PRO A 56 4.66 -10.63 7.73
N GLY A 57 4.47 -9.31 7.56
CA GLY A 57 5.35 -8.27 8.07
C GLY A 57 4.61 -6.98 8.39
N VAL A 58 5.37 -5.93 8.71
CA VAL A 58 4.84 -4.61 9.11
C VAL A 58 4.19 -3.84 7.95
N HIS A 59 4.47 -4.21 6.70
CA HIS A 59 3.89 -3.59 5.52
C HIS A 59 2.74 -4.43 4.94
N PRO A 60 1.60 -3.82 4.57
CA PRO A 60 0.51 -4.53 3.92
C PRO A 60 0.96 -5.20 2.61
N VAL A 61 0.43 -6.39 2.34
CA VAL A 61 0.74 -7.16 1.11
C VAL A 61 0.53 -6.32 -0.15
N GLY A 62 -0.58 -5.58 -0.23
CA GLY A 62 -0.86 -4.73 -1.39
C GLY A 62 0.20 -3.65 -1.61
N TYR A 63 0.74 -3.04 -0.55
CA TYR A 63 1.80 -2.05 -0.67
C TYR A 63 3.11 -2.69 -1.18
N MET A 64 3.47 -3.86 -0.64
CA MET A 64 4.64 -4.62 -1.09
C MET A 64 4.56 -4.97 -2.58
N SER A 65 3.40 -5.44 -3.05
CA SER A 65 3.20 -5.75 -4.47
C SER A 65 3.35 -4.53 -5.38
N THR A 66 2.91 -3.34 -4.95
CA THR A 66 3.06 -2.11 -5.75
C THR A 66 4.51 -1.65 -5.94
N VAL A 67 5.45 -2.17 -5.13
CA VAL A 67 6.89 -1.89 -5.24
C VAL A 67 7.69 -3.11 -5.73
N GLY A 68 6.99 -4.10 -6.30
CA GLY A 68 7.60 -5.28 -6.93
C GLY A 68 7.95 -6.41 -5.96
N PHE A 69 7.58 -6.33 -4.68
CA PHE A 69 7.84 -7.34 -3.66
C PHE A 69 6.65 -8.28 -3.43
N GLU A 70 6.95 -9.53 -3.15
CA GLU A 70 6.00 -10.51 -2.63
C GLU A 70 6.56 -11.22 -1.39
N TYR A 71 5.74 -11.39 -0.36
CA TYR A 71 6.14 -12.15 0.82
C TYR A 71 6.31 -13.63 0.46
N THR A 72 7.43 -14.20 0.90
CA THR A 72 7.85 -15.56 0.58
C THR A 72 7.12 -16.63 1.39
N GLY A 73 6.38 -16.25 2.43
CA GLY A 73 5.79 -17.15 3.42
C GLY A 73 6.72 -17.52 4.58
N ASN A 74 8.00 -17.14 4.51
CA ASN A 74 8.99 -17.36 5.57
C ASN A 74 9.14 -16.09 6.43
N GLY A 75 8.35 -16.01 7.50
CA GLY A 75 8.30 -14.82 8.36
C GLY A 75 7.84 -13.59 7.57
N ASP A 76 8.58 -12.50 7.72
CA ASP A 76 8.34 -11.24 6.99
C ASP A 76 9.22 -11.08 5.74
N THR A 77 9.93 -12.13 5.34
CA THR A 77 10.81 -12.07 4.16
C THR A 77 10.00 -11.81 2.91
N ALA A 78 10.37 -10.77 2.17
CA ALA A 78 9.78 -10.43 0.88
C ALA A 78 10.84 -10.44 -0.23
N ARG A 79 10.45 -10.93 -1.40
CA ARG A 79 11.31 -11.10 -2.58
C ARG A 79 10.75 -10.33 -3.76
N CYS A 80 11.61 -9.62 -4.49
CA CYS A 80 11.23 -9.04 -5.77
C CYS A 80 11.17 -10.11 -6.88
N LYS A 81 10.09 -10.13 -7.66
CA LYS A 81 9.93 -11.08 -8.77
C LYS A 81 10.90 -10.85 -9.93
N ASP A 82 11.25 -9.61 -10.20
CA ASP A 82 12.03 -9.24 -11.39
C ASP A 82 13.54 -9.27 -11.19
N CYS A 83 14.03 -8.97 -9.98
CA CYS A 83 15.47 -8.97 -9.67
C CYS A 83 15.88 -9.97 -8.59
N GLY A 84 14.94 -10.60 -7.89
CA GLY A 84 15.24 -11.56 -6.83
C GLY A 84 15.75 -10.95 -5.51
N LEU A 85 15.79 -9.62 -5.36
CA LEU A 85 16.15 -8.98 -4.09
C LEU A 85 15.27 -9.51 -2.95
N GLU A 86 15.89 -9.99 -1.89
CA GLU A 86 15.23 -10.44 -0.66
C GLU A 86 15.54 -9.52 0.51
N VAL A 87 14.51 -9.19 1.29
CA VAL A 87 14.62 -8.37 2.49
C VAL A 87 13.70 -8.93 3.57
N SER A 88 14.20 -8.99 4.79
CA SER A 88 13.51 -9.50 5.99
C SER A 88 13.72 -8.54 7.17
N ASN A 89 13.07 -8.82 8.30
CA ASN A 89 13.10 -7.98 9.51
C ASN A 89 12.65 -6.54 9.22
N TRP A 90 11.54 -6.41 8.49
CA TRP A 90 10.95 -5.14 8.13
C TRP A 90 10.50 -4.36 9.37
N THR A 91 10.88 -3.10 9.40
CA THR A 91 10.43 -2.13 10.39
C THR A 91 9.66 -0.99 9.70
N LEU A 92 8.82 -0.26 10.43
CA LEU A 92 7.96 0.78 9.85
C LEU A 92 8.75 1.95 9.22
N ASP A 93 10.01 2.14 9.62
CA ASP A 93 10.95 3.13 9.09
C ASP A 93 11.65 2.67 7.80
N MET A 94 11.60 1.38 7.47
CA MET A 94 12.12 0.87 6.22
C MET A 94 11.13 1.15 5.09
N ASN A 95 11.51 1.99 4.11
CA ASN A 95 10.69 2.19 2.92
C ASN A 95 11.04 1.14 1.85
N PRO A 96 10.11 0.23 1.48
CA PRO A 96 10.36 -0.84 0.51
C PRO A 96 10.86 -0.34 -0.86
N PHE A 97 10.29 0.75 -1.39
CA PHE A 97 10.73 1.32 -2.66
C PHE A 97 12.15 1.88 -2.59
N THR A 98 12.48 2.60 -1.52
CA THR A 98 13.83 3.15 -1.32
C THR A 98 14.87 2.04 -1.20
N ILE A 99 14.57 0.97 -0.48
CA ILE A 99 15.46 -0.19 -0.36
C ILE A 99 15.64 -0.86 -1.72
N HIS A 100 14.55 -1.08 -2.46
CA HIS A 100 14.58 -1.74 -3.76
C HIS A 100 15.40 -0.95 -4.78
N SER A 101 15.12 0.35 -4.94
CA SER A 101 15.82 1.23 -5.89
C SER A 101 17.30 1.42 -5.57
N LYS A 102 17.68 1.50 -4.28
CA LYS A 102 19.09 1.63 -3.88
C LYS A 102 19.87 0.32 -4.01
N SER A 103 19.25 -0.81 -3.68
CA SER A 103 19.94 -2.10 -3.63
C SER A 103 20.05 -2.75 -5.01
N GLN A 104 19.03 -2.60 -5.85
CA GLN A 104 18.96 -3.15 -7.20
C GLN A 104 18.53 -2.07 -8.21
N PRO A 105 19.36 -1.04 -8.45
CA PRO A 105 19.00 0.06 -9.36
C PRO A 105 18.77 -0.40 -10.81
N ASN A 106 19.34 -1.55 -11.20
CA ASN A 106 19.19 -2.12 -12.53
C ASN A 106 18.02 -3.13 -12.64
N CYS A 107 17.24 -3.32 -11.57
CA CYS A 107 16.07 -4.20 -11.60
C CYS A 107 15.11 -3.79 -12.73
N PRO A 108 14.63 -4.73 -13.57
CA PRO A 108 13.69 -4.42 -14.65
C PRO A 108 12.44 -3.67 -14.17
N PHE A 109 11.92 -4.04 -13.00
CA PHE A 109 10.80 -3.35 -12.36
C PHE A 109 11.15 -1.90 -12.00
N ILE A 110 12.26 -1.67 -11.29
CA ILE A 110 12.71 -0.32 -10.89
C ILE A 110 12.93 0.57 -12.12
N ARG A 111 13.57 0.04 -13.17
CA ARG A 111 13.82 0.78 -14.41
C ARG A 111 12.53 1.10 -15.18
N SER A 112 11.44 0.37 -14.95
CA SER A 112 10.15 0.64 -15.59
C SER A 112 9.33 1.72 -14.87
N ILE A 113 9.68 2.06 -13.62
CA ILE A 113 8.92 3.03 -12.80
C ILE A 113 9.71 4.32 -12.51
N ILE A 114 11.04 4.32 -12.64
CA ILE A 114 11.88 5.52 -12.54
C ILE A 114 12.21 5.97 -13.97
N PRO A 115 11.59 7.05 -14.48
CA PRO A 115 11.86 7.60 -15.82
C PRO A 115 13.23 8.28 -15.91
#